data_AF-X4Y2V5-F1
#
_entry.id   AF-X4Y2V5-F1
#
_cell.length_a   1.000
_cell.length_b   1.000
_cell.length_c   1.000
_cell.angle_alpha   90.00
_cell.angle_beta   90.00
_cell.angle_gamma   90.00
#
_symmetry.space_group_name_H-M   'P 1'
#
loop_
_entity.id
_entity.type
_entity.pdbx_description
1 polymer ?
#
loop_
_entity_poly.entity_id
_entity_poly.type
_entity_poly.pdbx_seq_one_letter_code
_entity_poly.pdbx_strand_id
1 'polypeptide(L)'
;TQTSPMQARTLEKHDFSQGPLKMISPGVVYRRDTDDPTHSHQFHQVEGLVIDKHITMADLKGTLQVLAHELFGDKFDVRLRPSYFPFTEPSVEADITCFNCGGKGCNVCKNTGWIEVLGAG
;
A
#
# COMPACT_ATOMS: atom_id res chain seq x y z
N THR A 1 11.03 -10.80 -4.51
CA THR A 1 11.12 -9.34 -4.35
C THR A 1 9.90 -8.74 -3.65
N GLN A 2 8.77 -9.44 -3.60
CA GLN A 2 7.50 -8.99 -3.00
C GLN A 2 6.70 -10.22 -2.54
N THR A 3 5.65 -10.01 -1.76
CA THR A 3 4.76 -11.06 -1.22
C THR A 3 3.61 -11.43 -2.15
N SER A 4 3.40 -10.70 -3.25
CA SER A 4 2.35 -10.98 -4.26
C SER A 4 2.29 -12.43 -4.79
N PRO A 5 3.39 -13.20 -4.90
CA PRO A 5 3.28 -14.62 -5.25
C PRO A 5 2.40 -15.43 -4.29
N MET A 6 2.26 -15.03 -3.02
CA MET A 6 1.32 -15.66 -2.09
C MET A 6 -0.12 -15.37 -2.47
N GLN A 7 -0.42 -14.16 -2.92
CA GLN A 7 -1.75 -13.79 -3.41
C GLN A 7 -2.15 -14.60 -4.64
N ALA A 8 -1.24 -14.75 -5.61
CA ALA A 8 -1.47 -15.58 -6.79
C ALA A 8 -1.75 -17.04 -6.42
N ARG A 9 -0.97 -17.63 -5.51
CA ARG A 9 -1.18 -19.01 -5.02
C ARG A 9 -2.47 -19.18 -4.24
N THR A 10 -2.91 -18.16 -3.50
CA THR A 10 -4.21 -18.18 -2.83
C THR A 10 -5.33 -18.11 -3.85
N LEU A 11 -5.22 -17.24 -4.85
CA LEU A 11 -6.19 -17.09 -5.93
C LEU A 11 -6.37 -18.39 -6.72
N GLU A 12 -5.28 -19.11 -7.04
CA GLU A 12 -5.33 -20.43 -7.72
C GLU A 12 -6.16 -21.48 -6.97
N LYS A 13 -6.28 -21.36 -5.64
CA LYS A 13 -6.95 -22.32 -4.78
C LYS A 13 -8.31 -21.84 -4.27
N HIS A 14 -8.65 -20.58 -4.48
CA HIS A 14 -9.85 -19.98 -3.90
C HIS A 14 -11.10 -20.43 -4.64
N ASP A 15 -12.10 -20.89 -3.88
CA ASP A 15 -13.43 -21.19 -4.41
C ASP A 15 -14.36 -19.97 -4.21
N PHE A 16 -14.66 -19.25 -5.30
CA PHE A 16 -15.55 -18.10 -5.28
C PHE A 16 -17.03 -18.44 -4.98
N SER A 17 -17.41 -19.72 -4.89
CA SER A 17 -18.71 -20.13 -4.33
C SER A 17 -18.80 -19.85 -2.83
N GLN A 18 -17.66 -19.79 -2.13
CA GLN A 18 -17.54 -19.52 -0.70
C GLN A 18 -17.47 -18.02 -0.36
N GLY A 19 -17.60 -17.15 -1.37
CA GLY A 19 -17.60 -15.70 -1.23
C GLY A 19 -16.30 -15.03 -1.68
N PRO A 20 -16.12 -13.75 -1.34
CA PRO A 20 -14.99 -12.96 -1.81
C PRO A 20 -13.65 -13.43 -1.26
N LEU A 21 -12.60 -13.25 -2.06
CA LEU A 21 -11.24 -13.42 -1.60
C LEU A 21 -10.78 -12.12 -0.93
N LYS A 22 -10.51 -12.17 0.37
CA LYS A 22 -9.94 -11.06 1.15
C LYS A 22 -8.74 -11.59 1.91
N MET A 23 -7.54 -11.08 1.64
CA MET A 23 -6.34 -11.58 2.29
C MET A 23 -5.29 -10.50 2.54
N ILE A 24 -4.46 -10.75 3.55
CA ILE A 24 -3.25 -10.01 3.87
C ILE A 24 -2.09 -11.00 3.85
N SER A 25 -0.96 -10.62 3.26
CA SER A 25 0.24 -11.43 3.16
C SER A 25 1.44 -10.68 3.74
N PRO A 26 1.71 -10.80 5.04
CA PRO A 26 2.95 -10.31 5.62
C PRO A 26 4.10 -11.28 5.31
N GLY A 27 5.30 -10.76 5.07
CA GLY A 27 6.45 -11.61 4.85
C GLY A 27 7.78 -10.87 4.75
N VAL A 28 8.86 -11.65 4.88
CA VAL A 28 10.22 -11.21 4.55
C VAL A 28 10.39 -11.27 3.05
N VAL A 29 10.92 -10.20 2.47
CA VAL A 29 11.21 -10.08 1.05
C VAL A 29 12.64 -9.57 0.85
N TYR A 30 13.19 -9.88 -0.32
CA TYR A 30 14.58 -9.61 -0.67
C TYR A 30 14.67 -8.80 -1.95
N ARG A 31 15.56 -7.80 -1.97
CA ARG A 31 15.91 -6.99 -3.13
C ARG A 31 17.43 -6.90 -3.26
N ARG A 32 17.91 -6.58 -4.46
CA ARG A 32 19.34 -6.41 -4.75
C ARG A 32 19.78 -4.97 -4.46
N ASP A 33 19.43 -4.48 -3.27
CA ASP A 33 19.81 -3.15 -2.81
C ASP A 33 21.09 -3.28 -1.98
N THR A 34 21.99 -2.29 -2.09
CA THR A 34 23.16 -2.22 -1.19
C THR A 34 22.69 -1.62 0.12
N ASP A 35 23.04 -2.25 1.24
CA ASP A 35 22.63 -1.75 2.56
C ASP A 35 23.18 -0.34 2.78
N ASP A 36 22.28 0.59 3.09
CA ASP A 36 22.57 1.99 3.40
C ASP A 36 21.58 2.50 4.47
N PRO A 37 21.68 3.76 4.96
CA PRO A 37 20.78 4.26 6.01
C PRO A 37 19.27 4.24 5.69
N THR A 38 18.90 4.05 4.43
CA THR A 38 17.52 4.08 3.91
C THR A 38 17.08 2.79 3.22
N HIS A 39 18.00 1.85 2.97
CA HIS A 39 17.72 0.60 2.25
C HIS A 39 18.34 -0.60 2.94
N SER A 40 17.63 -1.72 2.92
CA SER A 40 18.19 -3.02 3.25
C SER A 40 17.85 -4.06 2.19
N HIS A 41 18.81 -4.94 1.87
CA HIS A 41 18.61 -6.06 0.95
C HIS A 41 17.52 -7.05 1.43
N GLN A 42 17.24 -7.06 2.74
CA GLN A 42 16.17 -7.83 3.36
C GLN A 42 15.26 -6.88 4.16
N PHE A 43 13.95 -6.93 3.90
CA PHE A 43 12.98 -6.15 4.66
C PHE A 43 11.64 -6.90 4.76
N HIS A 44 10.71 -6.33 5.51
CA HIS A 44 9.38 -6.88 5.70
C HIS A 44 8.39 -6.06 4.89
N GLN A 45 7.51 -6.75 4.17
CA GLN A 45 6.42 -6.13 3.44
C GLN A 45 5.12 -6.82 3.80
N VAL A 46 4.05 -6.05 3.80
CA VAL A 46 2.67 -6.54 3.90
C VAL A 46 1.95 -6.10 2.65
N GLU A 47 1.30 -7.02 1.96
CA GLU A 47 0.40 -6.70 0.85
C GLU A 47 -1.01 -7.22 1.13
N GLY A 48 -2.01 -6.49 0.65
CA GLY A 48 -3.42 -6.88 0.72
C GLY A 48 -4.00 -7.15 -0.67
N LEU A 49 -4.96 -8.06 -0.74
CA LEU A 49 -5.74 -8.35 -1.95
C LEU A 49 -7.21 -8.56 -1.57
N VAL A 50 -8.10 -7.84 -2.26
CA VAL A 50 -9.54 -8.03 -2.20
C VAL A 50 -10.07 -8.26 -3.62
N ILE A 51 -10.71 -9.40 -3.85
CA ILE A 51 -11.37 -9.74 -5.11
C ILE A 51 -12.82 -10.10 -4.79
N ASP A 52 -13.74 -9.28 -5.31
CA ASP A 52 -15.18 -9.50 -5.28
C ASP A 52 -15.84 -8.85 -6.50
N LYS A 53 -17.12 -9.13 -6.70
CA LYS A 53 -17.95 -8.45 -7.69
C LYS A 53 -18.10 -6.98 -7.30
N HIS A 54 -17.96 -6.10 -8.30
CA HIS A 54 -18.21 -4.66 -8.17
C HIS A 54 -17.31 -3.92 -7.17
N ILE A 55 -16.10 -4.44 -6.87
CA ILE A 55 -15.08 -3.67 -6.16
C ILE A 55 -14.62 -2.51 -7.05
N THR A 56 -14.51 -1.33 -6.44
CA THR A 56 -14.18 -0.08 -7.12
C THR A 56 -12.96 0.60 -6.48
N MET A 57 -12.41 1.60 -7.17
CA MET A 57 -11.39 2.48 -6.61
C MET A 57 -11.87 3.25 -5.36
N ALA A 58 -13.18 3.45 -5.19
CA ALA A 58 -13.72 4.06 -3.98
C ALA A 58 -13.56 3.14 -2.76
N ASP A 59 -13.74 1.82 -2.94
CA ASP A 59 -13.54 0.82 -1.89
C ASP A 59 -12.06 0.72 -1.51
N LEU A 60 -11.16 0.76 -2.50
CA LEU A 60 -9.72 0.82 -2.26
C LEU A 60 -9.36 2.08 -1.46
N LYS A 61 -9.82 3.26 -1.91
CA LYS A 61 -9.57 4.52 -1.21
C LYS A 61 -10.07 4.49 0.24
N GLY A 62 -11.28 4.01 0.47
CA GLY A 62 -11.86 3.89 1.81
C GLY A 62 -11.05 2.93 2.69
N THR A 63 -10.63 1.79 2.15
CA THR A 63 -9.80 0.81 2.86
C THR A 63 -8.44 1.41 3.26
N LEU A 64 -7.79 2.13 2.34
CA LEU A 64 -6.51 2.81 2.60
C LEU A 64 -6.65 3.95 3.60
N GLN A 65 -7.78 4.67 3.59
CA GLN A 65 -8.09 5.70 4.59
C GLN A 65 -8.21 5.10 5.99
N VAL A 66 -9.01 4.04 6.14
CA VAL A 66 -9.16 3.32 7.41
C VAL A 66 -7.81 2.77 7.87
N LEU A 67 -7.04 2.14 6.97
CA LEU A 67 -5.71 1.63 7.30
C LEU A 67 -4.77 2.73 7.80
N ALA A 68 -4.73 3.89 7.13
CA ALA A 68 -3.90 5.00 7.54
C ALA A 68 -4.32 5.56 8.91
N HIS A 69 -5.62 5.65 9.17
CA HIS A 69 -6.16 6.09 10.46
C HIS A 69 -5.84 5.12 11.59
N GLU A 70 -5.97 3.81 11.36
CA GLU A 70 -5.60 2.79 12.36
C GLU A 70 -4.09 2.73 12.63
N LEU A 71 -3.25 2.96 11.61
CA LEU A 71 -1.79 2.89 11.78
C LEU A 71 -1.17 4.19 12.31
N PHE A 72 -1.66 5.35 11.87
CA PHE A 72 -1.03 6.65 12.13
C PHE A 72 -1.93 7.60 12.94
N GLY A 73 -3.24 7.40 12.95
CA GLY A 73 -4.24 8.21 13.65
C GLY A 73 -5.06 9.14 12.75
N ASP A 74 -6.23 9.54 13.22
CA ASP A 74 -7.27 10.28 12.45
C ASP A 74 -6.84 11.68 11.99
N LYS A 75 -5.78 12.24 12.56
CA LYS A 75 -5.27 13.57 12.23
C LYS A 75 -4.60 13.66 10.86
N PHE A 76 -4.36 12.51 10.21
CA PHE A 76 -3.64 12.42 8.95
C PHE A 76 -4.62 12.37 7.77
N ASP A 77 -4.48 13.31 6.83
CA ASP A 77 -5.21 13.21 5.56
C ASP A 77 -4.51 12.24 4.63
N VAL A 78 -5.29 11.56 3.78
CA VAL A 78 -4.82 10.61 2.77
C VAL A 78 -5.12 11.13 1.38
N ARG A 79 -4.15 11.08 0.48
CA ARG A 79 -4.36 11.32 -0.95
C ARG A 79 -3.82 10.18 -1.80
N LEU A 80 -4.44 9.97 -2.95
CA LEU A 80 -3.98 9.03 -3.97
C LEU A 80 -3.46 9.82 -5.17
N ARG A 81 -2.26 9.50 -5.63
CA ARG A 81 -1.66 10.05 -6.86
C ARG A 81 -1.56 8.94 -7.91
N PRO A 82 -1.90 9.21 -9.19
CA PRO A 82 -1.66 8.23 -10.25
C PRO A 82 -0.19 7.79 -10.29
N SER A 83 0.03 6.49 -10.45
CA SER A 83 1.35 5.88 -10.60
C SER A 83 1.26 4.70 -11.59
N TYR A 84 2.26 3.81 -11.60
CA TYR A 84 2.29 2.63 -12.45
C TYR A 84 2.91 1.44 -11.72
N PHE A 85 2.14 0.35 -11.60
CA PHE A 85 2.64 -0.96 -11.23
C PHE A 85 2.18 -1.99 -12.27
N PRO A 86 3.04 -2.90 -12.75
CA PRO A 86 2.68 -3.84 -13.81
C PRO A 86 1.52 -4.81 -13.49
N PHE A 87 1.08 -4.88 -12.24
CA PHE A 87 0.08 -5.83 -11.73
C PHE A 87 -1.24 -5.16 -11.29
N THR A 88 -1.39 -3.84 -11.48
CA THR A 88 -2.62 -3.08 -11.18
C THR A 88 -2.94 -2.07 -12.26
N GLU A 89 -4.22 -1.85 -12.54
CA GLU A 89 -4.70 -0.80 -13.45
C GLU A 89 -6.13 -0.38 -13.06
N PRO A 90 -6.35 0.89 -12.65
CA PRO A 90 -5.39 1.98 -12.51
C PRO A 90 -4.48 1.85 -11.29
N SER A 91 -3.24 2.30 -11.39
CA SER A 91 -2.26 2.29 -10.29
C SER A 91 -2.19 3.63 -9.55
N VAL A 92 -2.00 3.60 -8.23
CA VAL A 92 -1.87 4.79 -7.37
C VAL A 92 -0.78 4.66 -6.30
N GLU A 93 -0.14 5.76 -5.98
CA GLU A 93 0.64 5.94 -4.75
C GLU A 93 -0.24 6.60 -3.69
N ALA A 94 -0.19 6.11 -2.45
CA ALA A 94 -0.89 6.70 -1.33
C ALA A 94 0.09 7.49 -0.46
N ASP A 95 -0.23 8.77 -0.26
CA ASP A 95 0.51 9.64 0.63
C ASP A 95 -0.36 10.03 1.85
N ILE A 96 0.29 10.26 2.98
CA ILE A 96 -0.31 10.91 4.15
C ILE A 96 0.27 12.31 4.37
N THR A 97 -0.46 13.20 5.03
CA THR A 97 0.09 14.51 5.44
C THR A 97 1.34 14.32 6.30
N CYS A 98 2.36 15.12 6.04
CA CYS A 98 3.64 15.01 6.74
C CYS A 98 3.46 15.18 8.27
N PHE A 99 3.86 14.16 9.03
CA PHE A 99 3.74 14.14 10.50
C PHE A 99 4.47 15.28 11.21
N ASN A 100 5.52 15.82 10.59
CA ASN A 100 6.33 16.87 11.20
C ASN A 100 5.73 18.28 10.98
N CYS A 101 5.12 18.55 9.83
CA CYS A 101 4.66 19.89 9.46
C CYS A 101 3.15 20.03 9.26
N GLY A 102 2.39 18.93 9.32
CA GLY A 102 0.94 18.93 9.14
C GLY A 102 0.51 19.46 7.78
N GLY A 103 1.24 19.13 6.71
CA GLY A 103 0.91 19.56 5.34
C GLY A 103 1.54 20.88 4.89
N LYS A 104 2.21 21.64 5.76
CA LYS A 104 2.80 22.96 5.41
C LYS A 104 4.02 22.89 4.49
N GLY A 105 4.69 21.74 4.44
CA GLY A 105 5.98 21.56 3.79
C GLY A 105 7.16 21.77 4.74
N CYS A 106 8.10 20.83 4.74
CA CYS A 106 9.39 20.95 5.42
C CYS A 106 10.44 20.05 4.75
N ASN A 107 11.68 20.09 5.23
CA ASN A 107 12.78 19.28 4.68
C ASN A 107 12.49 17.77 4.69
N VAL A 108 11.76 17.25 5.69
CA VAL A 108 11.42 15.81 5.79
C VAL A 108 10.57 15.35 4.60
N CYS A 109 9.56 16.12 4.24
CA CYS A 109 8.70 15.82 3.10
C CYS A 109 9.16 16.52 1.81
N LYS A 110 10.40 17.01 1.74
CA LYS A 110 10.92 17.75 0.57
C LYS A 110 10.01 18.92 0.14
N ASN A 111 9.44 19.62 1.11
CA ASN A 111 8.50 20.74 0.94
C ASN A 111 7.17 20.42 0.23
N THR A 112 6.81 19.14 0.05
CA THR A 112 5.53 18.77 -0.56
C THR A 112 4.34 18.91 0.40
N GLY A 113 4.59 18.74 1.70
CA GLY A 113 3.55 18.58 2.72
C GLY A 113 3.08 17.13 2.91
N TRP A 114 3.59 16.19 2.12
CA TRP A 114 3.10 14.80 2.05
C TRP A 114 4.24 13.79 2.12
N ILE A 115 3.96 12.62 2.69
CA ILE A 115 4.89 11.49 2.77
C ILE A 115 4.20 10.29 2.12
N GLU A 116 4.86 9.72 1.12
CA GLU A 116 4.45 8.46 0.49
C GLU A 116 4.58 7.31 1.50
N VAL A 117 3.55 6.47 1.61
CA VAL A 117 3.53 5.36 2.57
C VAL A 117 3.31 3.99 1.92
N LEU A 118 2.67 3.92 0.75
CA LEU A 118 2.46 2.67 0.01
C LEU A 118 2.05 2.92 -1.45
N GLY A 119 2.15 1.87 -2.27
CA GLY A 119 1.51 1.76 -3.58
C GLY A 119 0.28 0.85 -3.54
N ALA A 120 -0.70 1.10 -4.41
CA ALA A 120 -1.93 0.33 -4.53
C ALA A 120 -2.55 0.45 -5.94
N GLY A 121 -3.61 -0.31 -6.20
CA GLY A 121 -4.44 -0.22 -7.40
C GLY A 121 -5.45 -1.36 -7.47
#